data_AF-A0A7V1XPS0-F1
#
_entry.id   AF-A0A7V1XPS0-F1
#
_cell.length_a   1.000
_cell.length_b   1.000
_cell.length_c   1.000
_cell.angle_alpha   90.00
_cell.angle_beta   90.00
_cell.angle_gamma   90.00
#
_symmetry.space_group_name_H-M   'P 1'
#
loop_
_entity.id
_entity.type
_entity.pdbx_description
1 polymer ?
#
loop_
_entity_poly.entity_id
_entity_poly.type
_entity_poly.pdbx_seq_one_letter_code
_entity_poly.pdbx_strand_id
1 'polypeptide(L)'
;MAISSGVLAAIVAVIVVDLFAIVFGLSFVRARRAERAAAAGVAPGERAAKPVSRRDFFRRSLLASFGVFAAQFGGGTVAFLWPNLKGGFGSVINAGKLEDIKAAIEGNGEPYYYGAGRFYIVTYDGKPTPDADYAAEGVAAQGIMPLYQRCVHLGCRVPFCKQSQWFECPCHGSKYNTAGEYKLGPAPRGLDRFSIEITDAGDVMVDTSRIILGPPRGVDTLGKPQAGPFCVAPG
;
A
#
# COMPACT_ATOMS: atom_id res chain seq x y z
N MET A 1 16.09 -5.39 8.60
CA MET A 1 15.11 -6.09 9.45
C MET A 1 14.04 -5.07 9.86
N ALA A 2 12.83 -5.16 9.32
CA ALA A 2 11.73 -4.27 9.71
C ALA A 2 11.12 -4.78 11.02
N ILE A 3 11.17 -3.98 12.08
CA ILE A 3 10.47 -4.29 13.34
C ILE A 3 8.97 -4.21 13.04
N SER A 4 8.23 -5.30 13.27
CA SER A 4 6.80 -5.31 12.98
C SER A 4 6.07 -4.30 13.88
N SER A 5 4.97 -3.74 13.39
CA SER A 5 4.15 -2.78 14.16
C SER A 5 3.72 -3.34 15.52
N GLY A 6 3.46 -4.65 15.61
CA GLY A 6 3.16 -5.33 16.88
C GLY A 6 4.34 -5.37 17.84
N VAL A 7 5.56 -5.58 17.35
CA VAL A 7 6.77 -5.55 18.19
C VAL A 7 7.07 -4.13 18.65
N LEU A 8 6.88 -3.13 17.79
CA LEU A 8 7.05 -1.73 18.16
C LEU A 8 6.04 -1.30 19.25
N ALA A 9 4.77 -1.70 19.10
CA ALA A 9 3.73 -1.43 20.10
C ALA A 9 4.03 -2.12 21.45
N ALA A 10 4.51 -3.37 21.42
CA ALA A 10 4.90 -4.10 22.63
C ALA A 10 6.08 -3.43 23.34
N ILE A 11 7.11 -3.00 22.60
CA ILE A 11 8.27 -2.28 23.15
C ILE A 11 7.84 -0.97 23.81
N VAL A 12 6.98 -0.19 23.14
CA VAL A 12 6.46 1.07 23.70
C VAL A 12 5.66 0.82 24.97
N ALA A 13 4.81 -0.21 25.00
CA ALA A 13 4.02 -0.55 26.18
C ALA A 13 4.91 -0.93 27.38
N VAL A 14 5.96 -1.75 27.15
CA VAL A 14 6.92 -2.13 28.19
C VAL A 14 7.66 -0.90 28.71
N ILE A 15 8.16 -0.03 27.84
CA ILE A 15 8.86 1.20 28.23
C ILE A 15 7.96 2.10 29.08
N VAL A 16 6.68 2.26 28.72
CA VAL A 16 5.74 3.09 29.51
C VAL A 16 5.46 2.48 30.87
N VAL A 17 5.25 1.16 30.95
CA VAL A 17 5.02 0.45 32.21
C VAL A 17 6.25 0.50 33.12
N ASP A 18 7.46 0.32 32.57
CA ASP A 18 8.71 0.39 33.31
C ASP A 18 8.99 1.81 33.80
N LEU A 19 8.79 2.83 32.96
CA LEU A 19 8.91 4.23 33.37
C LEU A 19 7.93 4.56 34.49
N PHE A 20 6.68 4.09 34.39
CA PHE A 20 5.69 4.28 35.44
C PHE A 20 6.12 3.60 36.75
N ALA A 21 6.54 2.33 36.69
CA ALA A 21 7.00 1.58 37.85
C ALA A 21 8.25 2.21 38.51
N ILE A 22 9.19 2.71 37.71
CA ILE A 22 10.40 3.40 38.19
C ILE A 22 10.03 4.72 38.86
N VAL A 23 9.21 5.56 38.23
CA VAL A 23 8.81 6.86 38.78
C VAL A 23 7.98 6.67 40.06
N PHE A 24 7.07 5.70 40.06
CA PHE A 24 6.25 5.37 41.23
C PHE A 24 7.11 4.78 42.36
N GLY A 25 8.02 3.85 42.05
CA GLY A 25 8.95 3.26 43.01
C GLY A 25 9.91 4.29 43.62
N LEU A 26 10.48 5.18 42.81
CA LEU A 26 11.34 6.27 43.29
C LEU A 26 10.59 7.26 44.20
N SER A 27 9.31 7.50 43.91
CA SER A 27 8.45 8.32 44.76
C SER A 27 8.25 7.67 46.13
N PHE A 28 8.04 6.35 46.16
CA PHE A 28 7.90 5.57 47.40
C PHE A 28 9.22 5.51 48.20
N VAL A 29 10.36 5.33 47.52
CA VAL A 29 11.69 5.35 48.15
C VAL A 29 11.98 6.73 48.74
N ARG A 30 11.65 7.81 48.03
CA ARG A 30 11.76 9.18 48.54
C ARG A 30 10.87 9.41 49.76
N ALA A 31 9.62 8.96 49.72
CA ALA A 31 8.69 9.06 50.84
C ALA A 31 9.24 8.33 52.09
N ARG A 32 9.68 7.07 51.94
CA ARG A 32 10.27 6.30 53.05
C ARG A 32 11.59 6.88 53.57
N ARG A 33 12.43 7.43 52.69
CA ARG A 33 13.66 8.13 53.12
C ARG A 33 13.33 9.39 53.90
N ALA A 34 12.30 10.14 53.50
CA ALA A 34 11.83 11.31 54.22
C ALA A 34 11.27 10.93 55.61
N GLU A 35 10.47 9.86 55.70
CA GLU A 35 9.99 9.32 56.99
C GLU A 35 11.13 8.87 57.90
N ARG A 36 12.12 8.13 57.37
CA ARG A 36 13.29 7.69 58.14
C ARG A 36 14.18 8.84 58.59
N ALA A 37 14.37 9.85 57.74
CA ALA A 37 15.13 11.05 58.09
C ALA A 37 14.43 11.86 59.18
N ALA A 38 13.09 11.98 59.11
CA ALA A 38 12.28 12.61 60.14
C ALA A 38 12.35 11.82 61.48
N ALA A 39 12.26 10.49 61.43
CA ALA A 39 12.40 9.63 62.61
C ALA A 39 13.81 9.68 63.23
N ALA A 40 14.84 9.94 62.42
CA ALA A 40 16.23 10.10 62.86
C ALA A 40 16.57 11.53 63.33
N GLY A 41 15.59 12.44 63.40
CA GLY A 41 15.80 13.83 63.84
C GLY A 41 16.68 14.66 62.89
N VAL A 42 16.93 14.18 61.66
CA VAL A 42 17.69 14.92 60.66
C VAL A 42 16.77 16.00 60.09
N ALA A 43 17.00 17.25 60.49
CA ALA A 43 16.29 18.40 59.94
C ALA A 43 16.42 18.37 58.40
N PRO A 44 15.31 18.47 57.65
CA PRO A 44 15.37 18.53 56.20
C PRO A 44 16.31 19.67 55.79
N GLY A 45 17.28 19.39 54.92
CA GLY A 45 18.03 20.44 54.23
C GLY A 45 17.04 21.23 53.38
N GLU A 46 16.50 22.32 53.93
CA GLU A 46 15.48 23.16 53.31
C GLU A 46 16.07 23.89 52.10
N ARG A 47 16.04 23.24 50.94
CA ARG A 47 15.66 24.01 49.75
C ARG A 47 14.17 24.24 49.87
N ALA A 48 13.80 25.33 50.55
CA ALA A 48 12.42 25.80 50.60
C ALA A 48 11.86 25.77 49.18
N ALA A 49 10.88 24.89 48.94
CA ALA A 49 10.23 24.80 47.65
C ALA A 49 9.65 26.18 47.37
N LYS A 50 10.09 26.83 46.27
CA LYS A 50 9.56 28.16 45.92
C LYS A 50 8.03 28.03 45.83
N PRO A 51 7.26 28.85 46.58
CA PRO A 51 5.81 28.77 46.54
C PRO A 51 5.34 29.01 45.11
N VAL A 52 4.57 28.06 44.56
CA VAL A 52 4.04 28.17 43.20
C VAL A 52 2.96 29.23 43.21
N SER A 53 3.14 30.31 42.45
CA SER A 53 2.11 31.33 42.33
C SER A 53 0.91 30.79 41.54
N ARG A 54 -0.28 31.36 41.75
CA ARG A 54 -1.48 31.02 40.96
C ARG A 54 -1.21 31.16 39.46
N ARG A 55 -0.46 32.20 39.07
CA ARG A 55 -0.04 32.45 37.67
C ARG A 55 0.87 31.35 37.14
N ASP A 56 1.85 30.91 37.93
CA ASP A 56 2.76 29.83 37.54
C ASP A 56 2.02 28.50 37.40
N PHE A 57 1.08 28.22 38.30
CA PHE A 57 0.23 27.04 38.21
C PHE A 57 -0.56 27.03 36.89
N PHE A 58 -1.32 28.08 36.59
CA PHE A 58 -2.11 28.14 35.36
C PHE A 58 -1.23 28.10 34.10
N ARG A 59 -0.10 28.82 34.07
CA ARG A 59 0.82 28.80 32.92
C ARG A 59 1.41 27.41 32.69
N ARG A 60 1.86 26.73 33.74
CA ARG A 60 2.44 25.39 33.64
C ARG A 60 1.40 24.36 33.24
N SER A 61 0.20 24.41 33.82
CA SER A 61 -0.91 23.53 33.45
C SER A 61 -1.30 23.73 31.99
N LEU A 62 -1.42 24.97 31.52
CA LEU A 62 -1.75 25.25 30.13
C LEU A 62 -0.68 24.73 29.17
N LEU A 63 0.60 24.99 29.45
CA LEU A 63 1.70 24.50 28.62
C LEU A 63 1.80 22.96 28.62
N ALA A 64 1.56 22.32 29.77
CA ALA A 64 1.52 20.87 29.87
C ALA A 64 0.37 20.28 29.03
N SER A 65 -0.84 20.86 29.13
CA SER A 65 -1.99 20.43 28.33
C SER A 65 -1.74 20.59 26.83
N PHE A 66 -1.18 21.73 26.40
CA PHE A 66 -0.80 21.91 25.00
C PHE A 66 0.29 20.94 24.54
N GLY A 67 1.28 20.66 25.39
CA GLY A 67 2.32 19.69 25.08
C GLY A 67 1.76 18.28 24.86
N VAL A 68 0.86 17.82 25.75
CA VAL A 68 0.19 16.51 25.62
C VAL A 68 -0.67 16.48 24.35
N PHE A 69 -1.46 17.54 24.11
CA PHE A 69 -2.27 17.62 22.91
C PHE A 69 -1.43 17.59 21.63
N ALA A 70 -0.36 18.38 21.56
CA ALA A 70 0.52 18.42 20.41
C ALA A 70 1.21 17.07 20.17
N ALA A 71 1.63 16.39 21.23
CA ALA A 71 2.20 15.06 21.14
C ALA A 71 1.19 14.03 20.63
N GLN A 72 -0.06 14.07 21.12
CA GLN A 72 -1.11 13.14 20.70
C GLN A 72 -1.54 13.40 19.26
N PHE A 73 -1.75 14.66 18.88
CA PHE A 73 -2.10 15.05 17.52
C PHE A 73 -0.97 14.74 16.54
N GLY A 74 0.27 15.11 16.89
CA GLY A 74 1.45 14.81 16.08
C GLY A 74 1.68 13.32 15.91
N GLY A 75 1.60 12.55 17.00
CA GLY A 75 1.68 11.10 16.98
C GLY A 75 0.60 10.45 16.12
N GLY A 76 -0.66 10.89 16.26
CA GLY A 76 -1.78 10.41 15.45
C GLY A 76 -1.63 10.76 13.96
N THR A 77 -1.14 11.96 13.64
CA THR A 77 -0.89 12.40 12.26
C THR A 77 0.20 11.56 11.62
N VAL A 78 1.30 11.31 12.33
CA VAL A 78 2.38 10.43 11.85
C VAL A 78 1.86 9.01 11.66
N ALA A 79 1.11 8.47 12.62
CA ALA A 79 0.53 7.13 12.52
C ALA A 79 -0.43 6.99 11.34
N PHE A 80 -1.22 8.03 11.04
CA PHE A 80 -2.15 8.07 9.91
C PHE A 80 -1.42 8.15 8.57
N LEU A 81 -0.35 8.94 8.47
CA LEU A 81 0.44 9.09 7.25
C LEU A 81 1.43 7.95 7.01
N TRP A 82 1.73 7.14 8.03
CA TRP A 82 2.68 6.04 7.90
C TRP A 82 2.11 4.95 6.99
N PRO A 83 2.84 4.54 5.93
CA PRO A 83 2.33 3.57 4.98
C PRO A 83 2.10 2.22 5.65
N ASN A 84 0.89 1.68 5.54
CA ASN A 84 0.60 0.32 5.93
C ASN A 84 0.99 -0.62 4.78
N LEU A 85 2.15 -1.27 4.91
CA LEU A 85 2.69 -2.20 3.91
C LEU A 85 2.00 -3.58 3.92
N LYS A 86 0.96 -3.76 4.76
CA LYS A 86 0.22 -5.01 4.87
C LYS A 86 -1.19 -4.84 4.30
N GLY A 87 -1.42 -5.46 3.15
CA GLY A 87 -2.71 -5.49 2.47
C GLY A 87 -2.92 -4.29 1.54
N GLY A 88 -3.64 -4.51 0.44
CA GLY A 88 -3.93 -3.50 -0.57
C GLY A 88 -2.82 -3.31 -1.61
N PHE A 89 -2.94 -2.26 -2.41
CA PHE A 89 -1.99 -1.91 -3.48
C PHE A 89 -0.59 -1.65 -2.91
N GLY A 90 0.42 -2.33 -3.47
CA GLY A 90 1.79 -2.35 -2.94
C GLY A 90 2.13 -3.61 -2.14
N SER A 91 1.22 -4.60 -2.12
CA SER A 91 1.43 -5.92 -1.48
C SER A 91 0.88 -7.05 -2.37
N VAL A 92 0.99 -8.29 -1.90
CA VAL A 92 0.34 -9.43 -2.54
C VAL A 92 -1.15 -9.42 -2.22
N ILE A 93 -1.98 -9.45 -3.27
CA ILE A 93 -3.42 -9.33 -3.21
C ILE A 93 -4.05 -10.63 -3.70
N ASN A 94 -4.99 -11.18 -2.94
CA ASN A 94 -5.86 -12.27 -3.42
C ASN A 94 -6.99 -11.67 -4.26
N ALA A 95 -6.98 -11.93 -5.56
CA ALA A 95 -7.96 -11.44 -6.54
C ALA A 95 -9.23 -12.30 -6.59
N GLY A 96 -9.26 -13.47 -5.96
CA GLY A 96 -10.36 -14.44 -5.99
C GLY A 96 -9.96 -15.79 -6.57
N LYS A 97 -10.95 -16.65 -6.83
CA LYS A 97 -10.74 -17.97 -7.44
C LYS A 97 -10.53 -17.86 -8.94
N LEU A 98 -9.60 -18.67 -9.47
CA LEU A 98 -9.27 -18.71 -10.89
C LEU A 98 -10.50 -18.99 -11.77
N GLU A 99 -11.31 -19.98 -11.38
CA GLU A 99 -12.47 -20.39 -12.16
C GLU A 99 -13.55 -19.31 -12.21
N ASP A 100 -13.81 -18.64 -11.08
CA ASP A 100 -14.76 -17.53 -11.02
C ASP A 100 -14.30 -16.35 -11.90
N ILE A 101 -13.00 -16.08 -11.91
CA ILE A 101 -12.41 -15.02 -12.75
C ILE A 101 -12.55 -15.39 -14.24
N LYS A 102 -12.22 -16.62 -14.63
CA LYS A 102 -12.37 -17.08 -16.02
C LYS A 102 -13.83 -17.06 -16.48
N ALA A 103 -14.74 -17.57 -15.65
CA ALA A 103 -16.17 -17.55 -15.92
C ALA A 103 -16.71 -16.11 -16.07
N ALA A 104 -16.24 -15.17 -15.24
CA ALA A 104 -16.61 -13.76 -15.35
C ALA A 104 -16.09 -13.10 -16.64
N ILE A 105 -14.88 -13.44 -17.09
CA ILE A 105 -14.33 -12.93 -18.34
C ILE A 105 -15.13 -13.46 -19.54
N GLU A 106 -15.39 -14.76 -19.57
CA GLU A 106 -16.14 -15.42 -20.65
C GLU A 106 -17.60 -14.94 -20.69
N GLY A 107 -18.26 -14.84 -19.53
CA GLY A 107 -19.66 -14.43 -19.45
C GLY A 107 -19.91 -12.98 -19.86
N ASN A 108 -18.95 -12.08 -19.59
CA ASN A 108 -19.11 -10.64 -19.87
C ASN A 108 -18.44 -10.17 -21.18
N GLY A 109 -17.59 -11.02 -21.77
CA GLY A 109 -16.78 -10.68 -22.94
C GLY A 109 -15.80 -9.53 -22.68
N GLU A 110 -15.33 -9.37 -21.44
CA GLU A 110 -14.41 -8.31 -21.04
C GLU A 110 -13.45 -8.77 -19.93
N PRO A 111 -12.27 -8.13 -19.80
CA PRO A 111 -11.33 -8.41 -18.72
C PRO A 111 -11.92 -8.23 -17.33
N TYR A 112 -11.55 -9.10 -16.39
CA TYR A 112 -12.01 -9.00 -15.01
C TYR A 112 -11.30 -7.86 -14.29
N TYR A 113 -12.06 -6.87 -13.81
CA TYR A 113 -11.51 -5.70 -13.16
C TYR A 113 -11.44 -5.87 -11.64
N TYR A 114 -10.24 -5.75 -11.06
CA TYR A 114 -10.04 -5.81 -9.62
C TYR A 114 -9.64 -4.44 -9.05
N GLY A 115 -10.63 -3.69 -8.56
CA GLY A 115 -10.47 -2.29 -8.18
C GLY A 115 -9.46 -2.03 -7.05
N ALA A 116 -9.40 -2.90 -6.04
CA ALA A 116 -8.47 -2.73 -4.91
C ALA A 116 -6.99 -2.89 -5.32
N GLY A 117 -6.72 -3.66 -6.37
CA GLY A 117 -5.39 -3.85 -6.96
C GLY A 117 -5.12 -2.96 -8.18
N ARG A 118 -6.12 -2.23 -8.68
CA ARG A 118 -6.01 -1.32 -9.83
C ARG A 118 -5.52 -2.01 -11.10
N PHE A 119 -5.89 -3.27 -11.32
CA PHE A 119 -5.51 -4.04 -12.50
C PHE A 119 -6.72 -4.72 -13.15
N TYR A 120 -6.53 -5.12 -14.40
CA TYR A 120 -7.42 -6.03 -15.12
C TYR A 120 -6.76 -7.39 -15.20
N ILE A 121 -7.52 -8.47 -15.04
CA ILE A 121 -7.09 -9.81 -15.39
C ILE A 121 -7.62 -10.12 -16.79
N VAL A 122 -6.70 -10.41 -17.71
CA VAL A 122 -7.01 -10.79 -19.09
C VAL A 122 -6.71 -12.27 -19.29
N THR A 123 -7.40 -12.89 -20.24
CA THR A 123 -6.98 -14.18 -20.78
C THR A 123 -5.79 -13.99 -21.70
N TYR A 124 -4.82 -14.90 -21.62
CA TYR A 124 -3.60 -14.85 -22.41
C TYR A 124 -3.30 -16.23 -23.00
N ASP A 125 -3.34 -16.30 -24.34
CA ASP A 125 -3.05 -17.47 -25.16
C ASP A 125 -1.93 -17.22 -26.19
N GLY A 126 -1.16 -16.14 -25.99
CA GLY A 126 -0.10 -15.72 -26.91
C GLY A 126 1.14 -16.61 -26.85
N LYS A 127 1.99 -16.46 -27.87
CA LYS A 127 3.29 -17.15 -27.95
C LYS A 127 4.43 -16.20 -27.56
N PRO A 128 5.50 -16.72 -26.92
CA PRO A 128 6.69 -15.92 -26.65
C PRO A 128 7.27 -15.32 -27.94
N THR A 129 7.76 -14.10 -27.84
CA THR A 129 8.55 -13.41 -28.86
C THR A 129 9.96 -13.13 -28.31
N PRO A 130 10.95 -12.79 -29.14
CA PRO A 130 12.30 -12.47 -28.63
C PRO A 130 12.33 -11.34 -27.59
N ASP A 131 11.35 -10.44 -27.66
CA ASP A 131 11.25 -9.25 -26.80
C ASP A 131 10.24 -9.38 -25.66
N ALA A 132 9.49 -10.49 -25.58
CA ALA A 132 8.49 -10.73 -24.56
C ALA A 132 8.19 -12.22 -24.36
N ASP A 133 8.43 -12.72 -23.14
CA ASP A 133 7.99 -14.05 -22.68
C ASP A 133 7.30 -13.90 -21.33
N TYR A 134 5.99 -13.69 -21.38
CA TYR A 134 5.22 -13.36 -20.19
C TYR A 134 5.10 -14.51 -19.19
N ALA A 135 5.23 -15.76 -19.64
CA ALA A 135 5.24 -16.91 -18.74
C ALA A 135 6.58 -16.95 -17.99
N ALA A 136 7.70 -16.78 -18.69
CA ALA A 136 9.03 -16.72 -18.08
C ALA A 136 9.23 -15.49 -17.18
N GLU A 137 8.59 -14.36 -17.51
CA GLU A 137 8.57 -13.15 -16.68
C GLU A 137 7.71 -13.29 -15.40
N GLY A 138 6.94 -14.38 -15.26
CA GLY A 138 6.05 -14.61 -14.12
C GLY A 138 4.84 -13.67 -14.09
N VAL A 139 4.47 -13.09 -15.23
CA VAL A 139 3.31 -12.19 -15.39
C VAL A 139 2.12 -12.88 -16.05
N ALA A 140 2.29 -14.10 -16.55
CA ALA A 140 1.21 -14.95 -17.04
C ALA A 140 1.27 -16.34 -16.41
N ALA A 141 0.14 -16.83 -15.90
CA ALA A 141 0.01 -18.16 -15.33
C ALA A 141 -1.36 -18.75 -15.65
N GLN A 142 -1.41 -20.04 -15.98
CA GLN A 142 -2.64 -20.80 -16.28
C GLN A 142 -3.63 -20.09 -17.25
N GLY A 143 -3.07 -19.37 -18.23
CA GLY A 143 -3.83 -18.68 -19.28
C GLY A 143 -4.41 -17.33 -18.87
N ILE A 144 -4.00 -16.74 -17.75
CA ILE A 144 -4.39 -15.40 -17.33
C ILE A 144 -3.20 -14.51 -17.02
N MET A 145 -3.40 -13.20 -17.09
CA MET A 145 -2.37 -12.18 -16.88
C MET A 145 -2.96 -10.90 -16.25
N PRO A 146 -2.37 -10.36 -15.17
CA PRO A 146 -2.81 -9.09 -14.59
C PRO A 146 -2.10 -7.90 -15.27
N LEU A 147 -2.89 -7.08 -15.96
CA LEU A 147 -2.46 -5.83 -16.59
C LEU A 147 -2.75 -4.64 -15.67
N TYR A 148 -1.76 -3.79 -15.43
CA TYR A 148 -1.95 -2.57 -14.67
C TYR A 148 -2.84 -1.60 -15.47
N GLN A 149 -3.91 -1.08 -14.85
CA GLN A 149 -4.88 -0.19 -15.50
C GLN A 149 -4.30 1.18 -15.94
N ARG A 150 -3.02 1.44 -15.68
CA ARG A 150 -2.39 2.75 -15.81
C ARG A 150 -1.70 2.88 -17.16
N CYS A 151 -2.09 3.91 -17.91
CA CYS A 151 -1.45 4.28 -19.17
C CYS A 151 0.00 4.69 -18.93
N VAL A 152 0.91 4.11 -19.71
CA VAL A 152 2.35 4.36 -19.60
C VAL A 152 2.80 5.65 -20.30
N HIS A 153 1.85 6.41 -20.86
CA HIS A 153 2.09 7.79 -21.32
C HIS A 153 2.22 8.75 -20.13
N LEU A 154 1.10 9.12 -19.50
CA LEU A 154 1.04 10.09 -18.40
C LEU A 154 0.18 9.63 -17.20
N GLY A 155 -0.12 8.33 -17.10
CA GLY A 155 -0.72 7.75 -15.90
C GLY A 155 -2.25 7.72 -15.83
N CYS A 156 -2.97 8.14 -16.89
CA CYS A 156 -4.43 7.99 -16.94
C CYS A 156 -4.88 6.53 -16.82
N ARG A 157 -6.10 6.29 -16.32
CA ARG A 157 -6.72 4.96 -16.39
C ARG A 157 -7.02 4.58 -17.84
N VAL A 158 -6.78 3.33 -18.21
CA VAL A 158 -7.09 2.77 -19.54
C VAL A 158 -8.31 1.84 -19.41
N PRO A 159 -9.50 2.25 -19.87
CA PRO A 159 -10.66 1.37 -19.95
C PRO A 159 -10.51 0.34 -21.08
N PHE A 160 -11.22 -0.78 -20.94
CA PHE A 160 -11.40 -1.77 -22.01
C PHE A 160 -12.58 -1.36 -22.91
N CYS A 161 -12.39 -1.46 -24.22
CA CYS A 161 -13.42 -1.21 -25.22
C CYS A 161 -13.98 -2.53 -25.73
N LYS A 162 -15.26 -2.80 -25.49
CA LYS A 162 -15.91 -4.05 -25.93
C LYS A 162 -16.01 -4.14 -27.45
N GLN A 163 -16.15 -3.03 -28.17
CA GLN A 163 -16.26 -3.01 -29.63
C GLN A 163 -14.95 -3.39 -30.33
N SER A 164 -13.85 -2.72 -29.98
CA SER A 164 -12.53 -3.00 -30.58
C SER A 164 -11.84 -4.22 -29.95
N GLN A 165 -12.33 -4.66 -28.79
CA GLN A 165 -11.69 -5.63 -27.90
C GLN A 165 -10.31 -5.18 -27.44
N TRP A 166 -10.04 -3.88 -27.41
CA TRP A 166 -8.75 -3.30 -27.06
C TRP A 166 -8.85 -2.38 -25.84
N PHE A 167 -7.73 -2.12 -25.19
CA PHE A 167 -7.62 -1.10 -24.15
C PHE A 167 -7.35 0.25 -24.79
N GLU A 168 -8.20 1.24 -24.50
CA GLU A 168 -8.16 2.56 -25.16
C GLU A 168 -8.08 3.68 -24.15
N CYS A 169 -6.98 4.44 -24.15
CA CYS A 169 -6.76 5.54 -23.22
C CYS A 169 -7.44 6.82 -23.74
N PRO A 170 -8.45 7.38 -23.04
CA PRO A 170 -9.20 8.55 -23.51
C PRO A 170 -8.40 9.85 -23.46
N CYS A 171 -7.31 9.91 -22.70
CA CYS A 171 -6.56 11.16 -22.51
C CYS A 171 -5.81 11.64 -23.76
N HIS A 172 -5.13 10.73 -24.47
CA HIS A 172 -4.29 11.06 -25.64
C HIS A 172 -4.33 9.97 -26.71
N GLY A 173 -5.35 9.11 -26.70
CA GLY A 173 -5.59 8.13 -27.77
C GLY A 173 -4.63 6.93 -27.83
N SER A 174 -3.86 6.62 -26.77
CA SER A 174 -3.04 5.39 -26.76
C SER A 174 -3.92 4.13 -26.75
N LYS A 175 -3.61 3.16 -27.61
CA LYS A 175 -4.37 1.91 -27.75
C LYS A 175 -3.46 0.70 -27.59
N TYR A 176 -4.00 -0.32 -26.92
CA TYR A 176 -3.29 -1.57 -26.64
C TYR A 176 -4.20 -2.75 -26.95
N ASN A 177 -3.64 -3.86 -27.44
CA ASN A 177 -4.43 -5.08 -27.67
C ASN A 177 -4.87 -5.73 -26.34
N THR A 178 -5.58 -6.87 -26.42
CA THR A 178 -6.07 -7.59 -25.23
C THR A 178 -4.95 -8.04 -24.26
N ALA A 179 -3.71 -8.21 -24.72
CA ALA A 179 -2.54 -8.51 -23.87
C ALA A 179 -1.83 -7.24 -23.34
N GLY A 180 -2.39 -6.06 -23.56
CA GLY A 180 -1.81 -4.78 -23.15
C GLY A 180 -0.63 -4.33 -24.00
N GLU A 181 -0.42 -4.92 -25.17
CA GLU A 181 0.70 -4.59 -26.06
C GLU A 181 0.35 -3.35 -26.88
N TYR A 182 1.32 -2.44 -27.00
CA TYR A 182 1.11 -1.17 -27.70
C TYR A 182 0.74 -1.38 -29.17
N LYS A 183 -0.29 -0.65 -29.64
CA LYS A 183 -0.70 -0.62 -31.06
C LYS A 183 -0.71 0.79 -31.65
N LEU A 184 -1.17 1.80 -30.91
CA LEU A 184 -1.32 3.17 -31.43
C LEU A 184 -1.12 4.23 -30.34
N GLY A 185 -0.73 5.45 -30.72
CA GLY A 185 -0.74 6.66 -29.90
C GLY A 185 0.62 7.04 -29.26
N PRO A 186 0.65 7.97 -28.31
CA PRO A 186 1.90 8.51 -27.78
C PRO A 186 2.63 7.62 -26.76
N ALA A 187 1.96 6.61 -26.16
CA ALA A 187 2.56 5.77 -25.14
C ALA A 187 3.85 5.07 -25.61
N PRO A 188 4.98 5.17 -24.87
CA PRO A 188 6.29 4.72 -25.36
C PRO A 188 6.47 3.20 -25.43
N ARG A 189 5.56 2.41 -24.86
CA ARG A 189 5.63 0.94 -24.73
C ARG A 189 4.26 0.35 -24.39
N GLY A 190 4.16 -0.97 -24.24
CA GLY A 190 2.96 -1.66 -23.74
C GLY A 190 2.65 -1.37 -22.26
N LEU A 191 1.45 -1.77 -21.82
CA LEU A 191 0.99 -1.62 -20.44
C LEU A 191 1.87 -2.39 -19.46
N ASP A 192 2.04 -1.79 -18.29
CA ASP A 192 2.67 -2.41 -17.13
C ASP A 192 1.88 -3.63 -16.64
N ARG A 193 2.57 -4.55 -15.98
CA ARG A 193 2.00 -5.80 -15.43
C ARG A 193 2.42 -6.03 -14.00
N PHE A 194 1.73 -6.97 -13.37
CA PHE A 194 2.06 -7.48 -12.04
C PHE A 194 2.46 -8.95 -12.13
N SER A 195 3.26 -9.43 -11.19
CA SER A 195 3.52 -10.87 -11.13
C SER A 195 2.31 -11.59 -10.56
N ILE A 196 2.12 -12.82 -11.01
CA ILE A 196 0.97 -13.66 -10.67
C ILE A 196 1.44 -15.02 -10.19
N GLU A 197 0.81 -15.50 -9.14
CA GLU A 197 0.96 -16.85 -8.62
C GLU A 197 -0.45 -17.41 -8.38
N ILE A 198 -0.66 -18.68 -8.74
CA ILE A 198 -1.94 -19.36 -8.50
C ILE A 198 -1.65 -20.46 -7.50
N THR A 199 -2.31 -20.40 -6.35
CA THR A 199 -2.12 -21.39 -5.28
C THR A 199 -2.72 -22.73 -5.67
N ASP A 200 -2.32 -23.81 -4.98
CA ASP A 200 -2.91 -25.13 -5.16
C ASP A 200 -4.43 -25.16 -4.87
N ALA A 201 -4.91 -24.22 -4.06
CA ALA A 201 -6.32 -24.03 -3.77
C ALA A 201 -7.07 -23.24 -4.87
N GLY A 202 -6.39 -22.83 -5.94
CA GLY A 202 -6.95 -22.07 -7.06
C GLY A 202 -7.15 -20.58 -6.78
N ASP A 203 -6.50 -20.02 -5.75
CA ASP A 203 -6.54 -18.58 -5.49
C ASP A 203 -5.54 -17.84 -6.38
N VAL A 204 -5.99 -16.77 -7.02
CA VAL A 204 -5.16 -15.91 -7.86
C VAL A 204 -4.51 -14.84 -6.98
N MET A 205 -3.21 -15.00 -6.75
CA MET A 205 -2.38 -14.08 -5.97
C MET A 205 -1.62 -13.16 -6.92
N VAL A 206 -1.83 -11.85 -6.81
CA VAL A 206 -1.18 -10.84 -7.64
C VAL A 206 -0.30 -9.96 -6.77
N ASP A 207 1.01 -9.91 -7.06
CA ASP A 207 1.94 -9.05 -6.33
C ASP A 207 1.97 -7.65 -6.96
N THR A 208 1.40 -6.69 -6.26
CA THR A 208 1.37 -5.28 -6.68
C THR A 208 2.51 -4.45 -6.09
N SER A 209 3.41 -5.06 -5.31
CA SER A 209 4.58 -4.38 -4.73
C SER A 209 5.65 -4.06 -5.78
N ARG A 210 5.70 -4.84 -6.87
CA ARG A 210 6.63 -4.66 -7.98
C ARG A 210 5.88 -4.53 -9.29
N ILE A 211 6.07 -3.39 -9.96
CA ILE A 211 5.55 -3.17 -11.31
C ILE A 211 6.56 -3.72 -12.32
N ILE A 212 6.12 -4.63 -13.18
CA ILE A 212 6.90 -5.16 -14.30
C ILE A 212 6.56 -4.33 -15.53
N LEU A 213 7.59 -3.77 -16.18
CA LEU A 213 7.39 -2.87 -17.31
C LEU A 213 6.84 -3.65 -18.51
N GLY A 214 5.88 -3.04 -19.21
CA GLY A 214 5.34 -3.57 -20.45
C GLY A 214 6.38 -3.65 -21.59
N PRO A 215 6.13 -4.47 -22.62
CA PRO A 215 7.06 -4.74 -23.70
C PRO A 215 7.34 -3.48 -24.53
N PRO A 216 8.47 -3.43 -25.25
CA PRO A 216 8.73 -2.38 -26.22
C PRO A 216 7.65 -2.34 -27.32
N ARG A 217 7.59 -1.23 -28.05
CA ARG A 217 6.68 -1.10 -29.21
C ARG A 217 7.05 -2.13 -30.28
N GLY A 218 6.05 -2.67 -30.97
CA GLY A 218 6.22 -3.66 -32.04
C GLY A 218 6.04 -5.11 -31.59
N VAL A 219 6.02 -5.37 -30.28
CA VAL A 219 5.66 -6.69 -29.75
C VAL A 219 4.20 -7.01 -30.05
N ASP A 220 3.97 -8.19 -30.60
CA ASP A 220 2.65 -8.75 -30.87
C ASP A 220 2.66 -10.26 -30.60
N THR A 221 2.42 -10.65 -29.36
CA THR A 221 2.40 -12.08 -28.98
C THR A 221 1.11 -12.79 -29.39
N LEU A 222 0.04 -12.03 -29.66
CA LEU A 222 -1.27 -12.56 -30.00
C LEU A 222 -1.46 -12.67 -31.52
N GLY A 223 -0.94 -11.73 -32.31
CA GLY A 223 -1.17 -11.67 -33.76
C GLY A 223 -2.63 -11.47 -34.16
N LYS A 224 -3.49 -11.06 -33.22
CA LYS A 224 -4.93 -10.86 -33.42
C LYS A 224 -5.21 -9.39 -33.79
N PRO A 225 -5.89 -9.10 -34.91
CA PRO A 225 -6.28 -7.74 -35.25
C PRO A 225 -7.38 -7.21 -34.31
N GLN A 226 -7.63 -5.90 -34.37
CA GLN A 226 -8.78 -5.29 -33.70
C GLN A 226 -10.09 -5.92 -34.17
N ALA A 227 -11.01 -6.21 -33.24
CA ALA A 227 -12.27 -6.89 -33.55
C ALA A 227 -13.31 -5.96 -34.20
N GLY A 228 -13.25 -4.66 -33.88
CA GLY A 228 -14.24 -3.68 -34.29
C GLY A 228 -13.76 -2.24 -34.17
N PRO A 229 -14.65 -1.25 -34.32
CA PRO A 229 -14.29 0.16 -34.28
C PRO A 229 -13.84 0.58 -32.87
N PHE A 230 -13.00 1.61 -32.83
CA PHE A 230 -12.52 2.18 -31.58
C PHE A 230 -13.63 2.85 -30.78
N CYS A 231 -13.59 2.69 -29.45
CA CYS A 231 -14.49 3.42 -28.54
C CYS A 231 -14.07 4.89 -28.39
N VAL A 232 -12.77 5.16 -28.51
CA VAL A 232 -12.19 6.50 -28.37
C VAL A 232 -11.66 6.92 -29.73
N ALA A 233 -12.14 8.07 -30.22
CA ALA A 233 -11.65 8.66 -31.46
C ALA A 233 -10.11 8.87 -31.40
N PRO A 234 -9.40 8.75 -32.53
CA PRO A 234 -8.02 9.23 -32.60
C PRO A 234 -8.03 10.74 -32.30
N GLY A 235 -7.25 11.16 -31.30
CA GLY A 235 -7.01 12.57 -31.02
C GLY A 235 -6.05 13.21 -32.02
#